data_AF-A0A2V6KYY3-F1
#
_entry.id   AF-A0A2V6KYY3-F1
#
_cell.length_a   1.000
_cell.length_b   1.000
_cell.length_c   1.000
_cell.angle_alpha   90.00
_cell.angle_beta   90.00
_cell.angle_gamma   90.00
#
_symmetry.space_group_name_H-M   'P 1'
#
loop_
_entity.id
_entity.type
_entity.pdbx_description
1 polymer ?
#
loop_
_entity_poly.entity_id
_entity_poly.type
_entity_poly.pdbx_seq_one_letter_code
_entity_poly.pdbx_strand_id
1 'polypeptide(L)'
;MAGISGVTVAGGVGVVIDLHGHLGTVVSSERYKESVKPMDKASEAILALKPVTFRYEHDLDPEGIPQFGLVAEDVEKVNPDLVARDSDGKPFTVRYDAVNAMLLNEFLKEHRKVEEQQKEIEALASKLQKVSNEIELLKPKLRVVEN
;
A
#
# COMPACT_ATOMS: atom_id res chain seq x y z
N MET A 1 -4.15 -2.54 -37.56
CA MET A 1 -4.22 -1.69 -36.35
C MET A 1 -3.02 -0.74 -36.35
N ALA A 2 -3.10 0.37 -37.08
CA ALA A 2 -2.07 1.42 -36.98
C ALA A 2 -2.30 2.21 -35.67
N GLY A 3 -1.24 2.46 -34.88
CA GLY A 3 -1.32 3.32 -33.69
C GLY A 3 -1.69 2.65 -32.36
N ILE A 4 -1.91 1.32 -32.32
CA ILE A 4 -2.22 0.59 -31.07
C ILE A 4 -1.21 -0.54 -30.83
N SER A 5 -1.07 -1.48 -31.78
CA SER A 5 -0.17 -2.61 -31.64
C SER A 5 1.23 -2.30 -32.19
N GLY A 6 2.29 -2.61 -31.43
CA GLY A 6 3.69 -2.44 -31.83
C GLY A 6 4.20 -0.99 -31.87
N VAL A 7 3.43 -0.03 -31.34
CA VAL A 7 3.80 1.40 -31.32
C VAL A 7 4.22 1.80 -29.91
N THR A 8 5.44 2.32 -29.78
CA THR A 8 5.95 2.84 -28.50
C THR A 8 5.50 4.29 -28.31
N VAL A 9 4.92 4.59 -27.15
CA VAL A 9 4.50 5.94 -26.76
C VAL A 9 5.17 6.33 -25.44
N ALA A 10 6.25 7.12 -25.51
CA ALA A 10 7.08 7.44 -24.34
C ALA A 10 6.46 8.47 -23.36
N GLY A 11 5.50 9.28 -23.82
CA GLY A 11 4.90 10.37 -23.03
C GLY A 11 3.37 10.36 -23.01
N GLY A 12 2.76 9.22 -23.30
CA GLY A 12 1.31 9.07 -23.36
C GLY A 12 0.67 9.02 -21.98
N VAL A 13 -0.62 9.34 -21.90
CA VAL A 13 -1.45 9.07 -20.72
C VAL A 13 -2.08 7.69 -20.90
N GLY A 14 -2.11 6.89 -19.83
CA GLY A 14 -2.79 5.60 -19.83
C GLY A 14 -4.28 5.75 -20.14
N VAL A 15 -4.80 4.85 -20.98
CA VAL A 15 -6.23 4.78 -21.30
C VAL A 15 -6.91 3.68 -20.48
N VAL A 16 -8.19 3.89 -20.17
CA VAL A 16 -9.05 2.93 -19.47
C VAL A 16 -10.31 2.68 -20.30
N ILE A 17 -10.95 1.54 -20.10
CA ILE A 17 -12.25 1.21 -20.67
C ILE A 17 -13.25 1.11 -19.52
N ASP A 18 -14.34 1.86 -19.59
CA ASP A 18 -15.43 1.75 -18.61
C ASP A 18 -16.35 0.55 -18.92
N LEU A 19 -17.29 0.26 -18.02
CA LEU A 19 -18.24 -0.86 -18.18
C LEU A 19 -19.22 -0.68 -19.35
N HIS A 20 -19.27 0.50 -19.97
CA HIS A 20 -20.08 0.79 -21.15
C HIS A 20 -19.27 0.69 -22.45
N GLY A 21 -17.98 0.33 -22.36
CA GLY A 21 -17.09 0.20 -23.51
C GLY A 21 -16.51 1.52 -24.00
N HIS A 22 -16.59 2.60 -23.22
CA HIS A 22 -15.96 3.86 -23.59
C HIS A 22 -14.46 3.82 -23.27
N LEU A 23 -13.63 4.12 -24.28
CA LEU A 23 -12.20 4.33 -24.11
C LEU A 23 -11.94 5.78 -23.70
N GLY A 24 -11.24 5.99 -22.58
CA GLY A 24 -10.97 7.32 -22.04
C GLY A 24 -9.69 7.39 -21.22
N THR A 25 -9.47 8.53 -20.55
CA THR A 25 -8.33 8.77 -19.65
C THR A 25 -8.82 9.15 -18.25
N VAL A 26 -7.96 8.98 -17.24
CA VAL A 26 -8.26 9.34 -15.86
C VAL A 26 -7.82 10.78 -15.58
N VAL A 27 -8.72 11.60 -15.03
CA VAL A 27 -8.43 12.99 -14.61
C VAL A 27 -8.11 13.05 -13.11
N SER A 28 -7.10 13.84 -12.71
CA SER A 28 -6.69 13.94 -11.29
C SER A 28 -6.43 15.37 -10.79
N SER A 29 -6.57 16.38 -11.64
CA SER A 29 -6.45 17.79 -11.22
C SER A 29 -7.55 18.13 -10.21
N GLU A 30 -7.21 18.93 -9.20
CA GLU A 30 -8.13 19.37 -8.14
C GLU A 30 -9.44 19.97 -8.68
N ARG A 31 -9.40 20.69 -9.81
CA ARG A 31 -10.60 21.27 -10.46
C ARG A 31 -11.66 20.24 -10.88
N TYR A 32 -11.31 18.96 -10.94
CA TYR A 32 -12.23 17.86 -11.26
C TYR A 32 -12.63 17.05 -10.02
N LYS A 33 -12.28 17.53 -8.82
CA LYS A 33 -12.52 16.85 -7.55
C LYS A 33 -13.29 17.77 -6.60
N GLU A 34 -14.13 17.16 -5.79
CA GLU A 34 -14.83 17.82 -4.69
C GLU A 34 -14.48 17.12 -3.38
N SER A 35 -14.59 17.84 -2.26
CA SER A 35 -14.37 17.29 -0.91
C SER A 35 -13.02 16.58 -0.70
N VAL A 36 -11.94 17.16 -1.24
CA VAL A 36 -10.57 16.62 -1.11
C VAL A 36 -10.13 16.69 0.36
N LYS A 37 -9.83 15.52 0.95
CA LYS A 37 -9.40 15.37 2.34
C LYS A 37 -8.38 14.23 2.48
N PRO A 38 -7.58 14.19 3.57
CA PRO A 38 -6.74 13.04 3.89
C PRO A 38 -7.53 11.72 3.94
N MET A 39 -6.88 10.61 3.59
CA MET A 39 -7.52 9.28 3.63
C MET A 39 -7.71 8.74 5.06
N ASP A 40 -6.88 9.20 6.01
CA ASP A 40 -6.87 8.73 7.39
C ASP A 40 -6.96 7.20 7.47
N LYS A 41 -7.95 6.66 8.19
CA LYS A 41 -8.12 5.20 8.38
C LYS A 41 -8.72 4.48 7.18
N ALA A 42 -9.21 5.18 6.15
CA ALA A 42 -9.88 4.55 5.01
C ALA A 42 -8.93 3.62 4.24
N SER A 43 -7.64 3.96 4.17
CA SER A 43 -6.62 3.15 3.51
C SER A 43 -6.16 1.94 4.34
N GLU A 44 -6.47 1.85 5.63
CA GLU A 44 -6.07 0.72 6.48
C GLU A 44 -6.78 -0.58 6.06
N ALA A 45 -7.89 -0.49 5.32
CA ALA A 45 -8.58 -1.64 4.75
C ALA A 45 -7.65 -2.53 3.90
N ILE A 46 -6.65 -1.94 3.23
CA ILE A 46 -5.72 -2.71 2.38
C ILE A 46 -4.85 -3.66 3.18
N LEU A 47 -4.64 -3.41 4.48
CA LEU A 47 -3.82 -4.25 5.35
C LEU A 47 -4.47 -5.61 5.63
N ALA A 48 -5.78 -5.73 5.41
CA ALA A 48 -6.52 -6.99 5.53
C ALA A 48 -6.62 -7.77 4.20
N LEU A 49 -6.15 -7.18 3.09
CA LEU A 49 -6.17 -7.84 1.79
C LEU A 49 -5.12 -8.95 1.73
N LYS A 50 -5.41 -9.99 0.95
CA LYS A 50 -4.56 -11.17 0.80
C LYS A 50 -4.12 -11.30 -0.66
N PRO A 51 -2.87 -10.92 -0.99
CA PRO A 51 -2.32 -11.16 -2.31
C PRO A 51 -2.31 -12.66 -2.63
N VAL A 52 -2.60 -12.99 -3.88
CA VAL A 52 -2.61 -14.36 -4.39
C VAL A 52 -1.76 -14.48 -5.65
N THR A 53 -1.31 -15.69 -5.92
CA THR A 53 -0.83 -16.11 -7.24
C THR A 53 -1.90 -16.92 -7.91
N PHE A 54 -2.10 -16.71 -9.21
CA PHE A 54 -3.11 -17.44 -9.98
C PHE A 54 -2.67 -17.62 -11.42
N ARG A 55 -3.43 -18.39 -12.18
CA ARG A 55 -3.36 -18.46 -13.64
C ARG A 55 -4.79 -18.23 -14.15
N TYR A 56 -4.93 -17.57 -15.28
CA TYR A 56 -6.24 -17.50 -15.92
C TYR A 56 -6.64 -18.89 -16.45
N GLU A 57 -7.95 -19.07 -16.63
CA GLU A 57 -8.48 -20.23 -17.34
C GLU A 57 -7.86 -20.33 -18.74
N HIS A 58 -7.73 -21.55 -19.26
CA HIS A 58 -7.03 -21.82 -20.53
C HIS A 58 -7.62 -21.04 -21.72
N ASP A 59 -8.94 -20.80 -21.73
CA ASP A 59 -9.61 -20.05 -22.79
C ASP A 59 -9.25 -18.55 -22.79
N LEU A 60 -8.79 -18.00 -21.66
CA LEU A 60 -8.37 -16.60 -21.51
C LEU A 60 -6.86 -16.44 -21.70
N ASP A 61 -6.08 -17.43 -21.25
CA ASP A 61 -4.63 -17.46 -21.39
C ASP A 61 -4.16 -18.90 -21.68
N PRO A 62 -4.00 -19.27 -22.96
CA PRO A 62 -3.55 -20.61 -23.33
C PRO A 62 -2.15 -20.96 -22.83
N GLU A 63 -1.29 -19.95 -22.62
CA GLU A 63 0.07 -20.13 -22.08
C GLU A 63 0.06 -20.30 -20.55
N GLY A 64 -1.06 -19.93 -19.91
CA GLY A 64 -1.29 -20.05 -18.48
C GLY A 64 -0.26 -19.29 -17.65
N ILE A 65 0.15 -18.10 -18.07
CA ILE A 65 1.23 -17.34 -17.44
C ILE A 65 0.88 -17.07 -15.95
N PRO A 66 1.79 -17.35 -14.99
CA PRO A 66 1.57 -17.01 -13.59
C PRO A 66 1.31 -15.52 -13.40
N GLN A 67 0.20 -15.21 -12.74
CA GLN A 67 -0.23 -13.86 -12.39
C GLN A 67 -0.14 -13.64 -10.88
N PHE A 68 -0.09 -12.37 -10.50
CA PHE A 68 -0.08 -11.90 -9.13
C PHE A 68 -1.18 -10.87 -8.97
N GLY A 69 -1.98 -10.97 -7.91
CA GLY A 69 -3.06 -10.01 -7.72
C GLY A 69 -3.93 -10.31 -6.51
N LEU A 70 -5.20 -9.92 -6.64
CA LEU A 70 -6.24 -10.04 -5.63
C LEU A 70 -7.49 -10.66 -6.25
N VAL A 71 -8.26 -11.40 -5.45
CA VAL A 71 -9.57 -11.93 -5.84
C VAL A 71 -10.64 -10.88 -5.53
N ALA A 72 -11.43 -10.49 -6.53
CA ALA A 72 -12.39 -9.38 -6.40
C ALA A 72 -13.43 -9.63 -5.29
N GLU A 73 -13.91 -10.86 -5.13
CA GLU A 73 -14.86 -11.26 -4.10
C GLU A 73 -14.27 -11.18 -2.68
N ASP A 74 -12.98 -11.48 -2.52
CA ASP A 74 -12.31 -11.36 -1.24
C ASP A 74 -12.01 -9.90 -0.89
N VAL A 75 -11.68 -9.08 -1.90
CA VAL A 75 -11.56 -7.63 -1.73
C VAL A 75 -12.91 -7.02 -1.36
N GLU A 76 -14.02 -7.45 -1.99
CA GLU A 76 -15.36 -6.91 -1.71
C GLU A 76 -15.76 -7.10 -0.24
N LYS A 77 -15.43 -8.26 0.35
CA LYS A 77 -15.68 -8.54 1.79
C LYS A 77 -14.93 -7.60 2.72
N VAL A 78 -13.76 -7.10 2.30
CA VAL A 78 -12.91 -6.20 3.09
C VAL A 78 -13.29 -4.74 2.86
N ASN A 79 -13.38 -4.34 1.59
CA ASN A 79 -13.78 -3.00 1.19
C ASN A 79 -14.47 -3.04 -0.19
N PRO A 80 -15.82 -2.94 -0.24
CA PRO A 80 -16.57 -3.01 -1.49
C PRO A 80 -16.32 -1.81 -2.43
N ASP A 81 -15.79 -0.69 -1.93
CA ASP A 81 -15.47 0.48 -2.76
C ASP A 81 -14.24 0.26 -3.64
N LEU A 82 -13.45 -0.78 -3.35
CA LEU A 82 -12.27 -1.18 -4.13
C LEU A 82 -12.60 -2.15 -5.27
N VAL A 83 -13.88 -2.45 -5.50
CA VAL A 83 -14.33 -3.42 -6.52
C VAL A 83 -15.29 -2.75 -7.49
N ALA A 84 -15.00 -2.89 -8.79
CA ALA A 84 -15.96 -2.60 -9.84
C ALA A 84 -16.81 -3.85 -10.09
N ARG A 85 -18.10 -3.64 -10.33
CA ARG A 85 -19.08 -4.71 -10.57
C ARG A 85 -19.45 -4.79 -12.04
N ASP A 86 -19.80 -5.98 -12.52
CA ASP A 86 -20.33 -6.17 -13.87
C ASP A 86 -21.79 -5.68 -14.00
N SER A 87 -22.40 -5.90 -15.17
CA SER A 87 -23.80 -5.55 -15.43
C SER A 87 -24.81 -6.30 -14.56
N ASP A 88 -24.45 -7.47 -14.03
CA ASP A 88 -25.29 -8.26 -13.11
C ASP A 88 -25.10 -7.85 -11.64
N GLY A 89 -24.20 -6.88 -11.38
CA GLY A 89 -23.85 -6.43 -10.04
C GLY A 89 -22.89 -7.37 -9.30
N LYS A 90 -22.23 -8.31 -9.99
CA LYS A 90 -21.24 -9.20 -9.38
C LYS A 90 -19.86 -8.55 -9.33
N PRO A 91 -19.01 -8.85 -8.33
CA PRO A 91 -17.60 -8.49 -8.34
C PRO A 91 -16.95 -8.87 -9.67
N PHE A 92 -16.36 -7.90 -10.35
CA PHE A 92 -15.78 -8.12 -11.68
C PHE A 92 -14.28 -7.85 -11.69
N THR A 93 -13.85 -6.71 -11.16
CA THR A 93 -12.44 -6.36 -11.14
C THR A 93 -12.09 -5.48 -9.94
N VAL A 94 -10.85 -5.59 -9.47
CA VAL A 94 -10.31 -4.74 -8.41
C VAL A 94 -9.88 -3.41 -9.01
N ARG A 95 -10.21 -2.31 -8.32
CA ARG A 95 -9.78 -0.95 -8.66
C ARG A 95 -8.33 -0.74 -8.22
N TYR A 96 -7.38 -1.36 -8.95
CA TYR A 96 -5.97 -1.35 -8.59
C TYR A 96 -5.36 0.05 -8.44
N ASP A 97 -5.82 1.05 -9.21
CA ASP A 97 -5.37 2.45 -9.01
C ASP A 97 -5.75 3.02 -7.63
N ALA A 98 -6.93 2.65 -7.11
CA ALA A 98 -7.35 3.04 -5.77
C ALA A 98 -6.52 2.30 -4.70
N VAL A 99 -6.26 1.01 -4.91
CA VAL A 99 -5.37 0.22 -4.04
C VAL A 99 -3.97 0.85 -4.00
N ASN A 100 -3.40 1.22 -5.15
CA ASN A 100 -2.09 1.86 -5.25
C ASN A 100 -2.02 3.20 -4.51
N ALA A 101 -3.07 4.03 -4.61
CA ALA A 101 -3.15 5.28 -3.86
C ALA A 101 -3.22 5.05 -2.34
N MET A 102 -3.95 4.02 -1.89
CA MET A 102 -4.02 3.63 -0.48
C MET A 102 -2.68 3.06 0.01
N LEU A 103 -2.00 2.25 -0.80
CA LEU A 103 -0.66 1.72 -0.50
C LEU A 103 0.35 2.86 -0.28
N LEU A 104 0.30 3.91 -1.11
CA LEU A 104 1.13 5.11 -0.88
C LEU A 104 0.83 5.76 0.47
N ASN A 105 -0.44 5.89 0.85
CA ASN A 105 -0.82 6.49 2.13
C ASN A 105 -0.31 5.65 3.33
N GLU A 106 -0.48 4.33 3.29
CA GLU A 106 0.02 3.44 4.34
C GLU A 106 1.55 3.41 4.39
N PHE A 107 2.22 3.41 3.23
CA PHE A 107 3.68 3.53 3.17
C PHE A 107 4.17 4.82 3.85
N LEU A 108 3.52 5.96 3.59
CA LEU A 108 3.89 7.23 4.22
C LEU A 108 3.60 7.25 5.73
N LYS A 109 2.56 6.55 6.21
CA LYS A 109 2.30 6.39 7.64
C LYS A 109 3.39 5.55 8.31
N GLU A 110 3.70 4.38 7.75
CA GLU A 110 4.73 3.49 8.29
C GLU A 110 6.11 4.15 8.23
N HIS A 111 6.43 4.91 7.18
CA HIS A 111 7.67 5.68 7.11
C HIS A 111 7.81 6.66 8.28
N ARG A 112 6.77 7.45 8.58
CA ARG A 112 6.77 8.36 9.74
C ARG A 112 6.94 7.62 11.06
N LYS A 113 6.25 6.49 11.22
CA LYS A 113 6.37 5.65 12.43
C LYS A 113 7.79 5.11 12.60
N VAL A 114 8.46 4.73 11.52
CA VAL A 114 9.87 4.30 11.55
C VAL A 114 10.79 5.45 11.98
N GLU A 115 10.57 6.68 11.48
CA GLU A 115 11.35 7.85 11.91
C GLU A 115 11.14 8.18 13.41
N GLU A 116 9.91 8.06 13.89
CA GLU A 116 9.56 8.26 15.30
C GLU A 116 10.23 7.20 16.19
N GLN A 117 10.13 5.93 15.81
CA GLN A 117 10.78 4.81 16.51
C GLN A 117 12.30 4.97 16.53
N GLN A 118 12.92 5.46 15.46
CA GLN A 118 14.36 5.70 15.40
C GLN A 118 14.80 6.76 16.43
N LYS A 119 14.03 7.84 16.58
CA LYS A 119 14.28 8.88 17.61
C LYS A 119 14.14 8.32 19.03
N GLU A 120 13.14 7.47 19.26
CA GLU A 120 12.96 6.80 20.56
C GLU A 120 14.11 5.86 20.88
N ILE A 121 14.59 5.08 19.90
CA ILE A 121 15.75 4.19 20.05
C ILE A 121 17.00 4.99 20.43
N GLU A 122 17.26 6.13 19.78
CA GLU A 122 18.40 7.00 20.10
C GLU A 122 18.30 7.58 21.52
N ALA A 123 17.11 8.01 21.92
CA ALA A 123 16.85 8.52 23.26
C ALA A 123 17.04 7.44 24.34
N LEU A 124 16.58 6.21 24.08
CA LEU A 124 16.76 5.06 24.96
C LEU A 124 18.23 4.64 25.04
N ALA A 125 18.95 4.61 23.92
CA ALA A 125 20.39 4.31 23.88
C ALA A 125 21.18 5.32 24.73
N SER A 126 20.86 6.62 24.63
CA SER A 126 21.48 7.65 25.47
C SER A 126 21.21 7.45 26.96
N LYS A 127 19.99 7.08 27.34
CA LYS A 127 19.63 6.78 28.74
C LYS A 127 20.36 5.55 29.26
N LEU A 128 20.44 4.48 28.46
CA LEU A 128 21.18 3.26 28.81
C LEU A 128 22.66 3.55 29.05
N GLN A 129 23.28 4.38 28.21
CA GLN A 129 24.68 4.78 28.42
C GLN A 129 24.88 5.51 29.75
N LYS A 130 23.95 6.42 30.11
CA LYS A 130 24.02 7.15 31.39
C LYS A 130 23.90 6.20 32.58
N VAL A 131 22.92 5.30 32.57
CA VAL A 131 22.75 4.29 33.63
C VAL A 131 23.97 3.39 33.75
N SER A 132 24.54 2.95 32.61
CA SER A 132 25.76 2.14 32.61
C SER A 132 26.93 2.88 33.27
N ASN A 133 27.13 4.16 32.94
CA ASN A 133 28.18 4.99 33.54
C ASN A 133 27.96 5.16 35.06
N GLU A 134 26.73 5.38 35.50
CA GLU A 134 26.39 5.50 36.93
C GLU A 134 26.68 4.20 37.69
N ILE A 135 26.32 3.04 37.12
CA ILE A 135 26.63 1.73 37.71
C ILE A 135 28.15 1.54 37.85
N GLU A 136 28.92 1.88 36.82
CA GLU A 136 30.39 1.79 36.87
C GLU A 136 31.01 2.68 37.95
N LEU A 137 30.49 3.89 38.14
CA LEU A 137 30.93 4.81 39.19
C LEU A 137 30.59 4.32 40.60
N LEU A 138 29.51 3.54 40.77
CA LEU A 138 29.09 3.01 42.07
C LEU A 138 29.82 1.71 42.47
N LYS A 139 30.30 0.92 41.51
CA LYS A 139 31.05 -0.34 41.77
C LYS A 139 32.20 -0.21 42.78
N PRO A 140 33.11 0.77 42.68
CA PRO A 140 34.20 0.90 43.66
C PRO A 140 33.72 1.35 45.04
N LYS A 141 32.62 2.11 45.15
CA LYS A 141 32.08 2.55 46.45
C LYS A 141 31.46 1.42 47.26
N LEU A 142 30.85 0.44 46.58
CA LEU A 142 30.25 -0.74 47.23
C LEU A 142 31.32 -1.67 47.84
N ARG A 143 32.48 -1.82 47.21
CA ARG A 143 33.59 -2.66 47.71
C ARG A 143 34.24 -2.15 48.99
N VAL A 144 34.09 -0.86 49.31
CA VAL A 144 34.68 -0.25 50.51
C VAL A 144 33.78 -0.43 51.75
N VAL A 145 32.50 -0.75 51.56
CA VAL A 145 31.52 -0.93 52.66
C VAL A 145 31.50 -2.38 53.17
N GLU A 146 32.09 -3.32 52.44
CA GLU A 146 32.13 -4.76 52.78
C GLU A 146 33.40 -5.19 53.56
N ASN A 147 34.32 -4.26 53.89
CA ASN A 147 35.51 -4.50 54.72
C ASN A 147 35.41 -3.76 56.06
#